data_AF-A0A7Y2N258-F1
#
_entry.id   AF-A0A7Y2N258-F1
#
_cell.length_a   1.000
_cell.length_b   1.000
_cell.length_c   1.000
_cell.angle_alpha   90.00
_cell.angle_beta   90.00
_cell.angle_gamma   90.00
#
_symmetry.space_group_name_H-M   'P 1'
#
loop_
_entity.id
_entity.type
_entity.pdbx_description
1 polymer ?
#
loop_
_entity_poly.entity_id
_entity_poly.type
_entity_poly.pdbx_seq_one_letter_code
_entity_poly.pdbx_strand_id
1 'polypeptide(L)'
;MHVFLALVFSALLVYLFVQFARQEEIQDQFEYAILDVEARLEWARSRSSFPFGMQAQMEISGELLGKAKNLWDQHRWRQAYQTALRSQDAIDRAQRIYSSMIAAR
;
A
#
# COMPACT_ATOMS: atom_id res chain seq x y z
N MET A 1 24.37 15.55 -35.56
CA MET A 1 23.45 14.46 -35.20
C MET A 1 23.95 13.59 -34.05
N HIS A 2 25.16 13.03 -34.10
CA HIS A 2 25.67 12.11 -33.07
C HIS A 2 25.73 12.73 -31.66
N VAL A 3 26.15 13.99 -31.54
CA VAL A 3 26.20 14.70 -30.25
C VAL A 3 24.79 14.90 -29.65
N PHE A 4 23.81 15.26 -30.48
CA PHE A 4 22.42 15.41 -30.03
C PHE A 4 21.82 14.07 -29.57
N LEU A 5 22.05 13.01 -30.34
CA LEU A 5 21.61 11.66 -29.97
C LEU A 5 22.25 11.19 -28.65
N ALA A 6 23.55 11.45 -28.48
CA ALA A 6 24.27 11.12 -27.26
C ALA A 6 23.72 11.89 -26.04
N LEU A 7 23.38 13.17 -26.20
CA LEU A 7 22.77 13.97 -25.14
C LEU A 7 21.38 13.45 -24.72
N VAL A 8 20.51 13.15 -25.69
CA VAL A 8 19.18 12.58 -25.42
C VAL A 8 19.30 11.22 -24.72
N PHE A 9 20.19 10.37 -25.20
CA PHE A 9 20.44 9.06 -24.59
C PHE A 9 20.96 9.18 -23.15
N SER A 10 21.90 10.10 -22.91
CA SER A 10 22.46 10.34 -21.58
C SER A 10 21.39 10.87 -20.61
N ALA A 11 20.54 11.80 -21.07
CA ALA A 11 19.42 12.31 -20.28
C ALA A 11 18.42 11.20 -19.94
N LEU A 12 18.13 10.30 -20.89
CA LEU A 12 17.26 9.15 -20.65
C LEU A 12 17.85 8.19 -19.61
N LEU A 13 19.15 7.90 -19.67
CA LEU A 13 19.81 7.05 -18.67
C LEU A 13 19.72 7.65 -17.26
N VAL A 14 20.00 8.95 -17.12
CA VAL A 14 19.88 9.65 -15.84
C VAL A 14 18.44 9.61 -15.34
N TYR A 15 17.47 9.84 -16.21
CA TYR A 15 16.05 9.76 -15.85
C TYR A 15 15.69 8.36 -15.33
N LEU A 16 16.06 7.30 -16.05
CA LEU A 16 15.78 5.92 -15.65
C LEU A 16 16.45 5.57 -14.31
N PHE A 17 17.69 6.02 -14.10
CA PHE A 17 18.40 5.81 -12.85
C PHE A 17 17.70 6.50 -11.66
N VAL A 18 17.24 7.75 -11.84
CA VAL A 18 16.50 8.47 -10.80
C VAL A 18 15.17 7.79 -10.49
N GLN A 19 14.47 7.28 -11.51
CA GLN A 19 13.23 6.52 -11.34
C GLN A 19 13.50 5.22 -10.56
N PHE A 20 14.54 4.47 -10.93
CA PHE A 20 14.94 3.25 -10.23
C PHE A 20 15.26 3.52 -8.75
N ALA A 21 16.11 4.50 -8.46
CA ALA A 21 16.48 4.83 -7.08
C ALA A 21 15.28 5.24 -6.21
N ARG A 22 14.31 5.98 -6.79
CA ARG A 22 13.07 6.36 -6.09
C ARG A 22 12.16 5.17 -5.79
N GLN A 23 12.12 4.18 -6.67
CA GLN A 23 11.38 2.96 -6.44
C GLN A 23 12.07 2.11 -5.37
N GLU A 24 13.37 1.89 -5.52
CA GLU A 24 14.20 1.08 -4.63
C GLU A 24 14.13 1.57 -3.18
N GLU A 25 14.11 2.90 -2.95
CA GLU A 25 13.99 3.50 -1.61
C GLU A 25 12.76 3.00 -0.82
N ILE A 26 11.66 2.68 -1.49
CA ILE A 26 10.37 2.41 -0.84
C ILE A 26 9.74 1.06 -1.19
N GLN A 27 10.34 0.30 -2.11
CA GLN A 27 9.77 -0.94 -2.61
C GLN A 27 9.56 -1.97 -1.49
N ASP A 28 10.60 -2.26 -0.71
CA ASP A 28 10.52 -3.26 0.36
C ASP A 28 9.45 -2.91 1.41
N GLN A 29 9.39 -1.62 1.77
CA GLN A 29 8.43 -1.11 2.76
C GLN A 29 7.00 -1.17 2.22
N PHE A 30 6.82 -0.85 0.94
CA PHE A 30 5.55 -0.96 0.26
C PHE A 30 5.08 -2.41 0.16
N GLU A 31 5.93 -3.32 -0.30
CA GLU A 31 5.62 -4.75 -0.40
C GLU A 31 5.24 -5.34 0.96
N TYR A 32 6.00 -5.01 2.01
CA TYR A 32 5.67 -5.43 3.38
C TYR A 32 4.30 -4.91 3.82
N ALA A 33 4.01 -3.62 3.60
CA ALA A 33 2.73 -3.03 3.99
C ALA A 33 1.54 -3.65 3.24
N ILE A 34 1.71 -3.95 1.94
CA ILE A 34 0.68 -4.61 1.14
C ILE A 34 0.40 -6.02 1.67
N LEU A 35 1.46 -6.82 1.88
CA LEU A 35 1.34 -8.19 2.36
C LEU A 35 0.71 -8.26 3.75
N ASP A 36 1.09 -7.35 4.67
CA ASP A 36 0.50 -7.25 6.00
C ASP A 36 -1.01 -7.00 5.91
N VAL A 37 -1.42 -5.99 5.14
CA VAL A 37 -2.84 -5.64 4.98
C VAL A 37 -3.64 -6.78 4.36
N GLU A 38 -3.11 -7.43 3.32
CA GLU A 38 -3.77 -8.56 2.67
C GLU A 38 -4.02 -9.72 3.61
N ALA A 39 -2.98 -10.15 4.33
CA ALA A 39 -3.08 -11.22 5.31
C ALA A 39 -4.09 -10.88 6.42
N ARG A 40 -4.11 -9.62 6.86
CA ARG A 40 -5.01 -9.17 7.93
C ARG A 40 -6.45 -9.00 7.46
N LEU A 41 -6.67 -8.60 6.22
CA LEU A 41 -8.01 -8.59 5.60
C LEU A 41 -8.55 -10.02 5.43
N GLU A 42 -7.71 -10.95 5.01
CA GLU A 42 -8.07 -12.37 4.92
C GLU A 42 -8.42 -12.94 6.30
N TRP A 43 -7.57 -12.70 7.31
CA TRP A 43 -7.86 -13.07 8.69
C TRP A 43 -9.18 -12.46 9.18
N ALA A 44 -9.43 -11.19 8.89
CA ALA A 44 -10.64 -10.50 9.33
C ALA A 44 -11.90 -11.09 8.68
N ARG A 45 -11.84 -11.46 7.40
CA ARG A 45 -12.94 -12.13 6.69
C ARG A 45 -13.27 -13.51 7.24
N SER A 46 -12.30 -14.20 7.84
CA SER A 46 -12.52 -15.51 8.48
C SER A 46 -13.22 -15.44 9.85
N ARG A 47 -13.49 -14.24 10.39
CA ARG A 47 -14.14 -14.10 11.70
C ARG A 47 -15.63 -14.45 11.61
N SER A 48 -16.15 -15.09 12.66
CA SER A 48 -17.57 -15.49 12.73
C SER A 48 -18.53 -14.34 13.06
N SER A 49 -18.01 -13.19 13.51
CA SER A 49 -18.80 -12.01 13.87
C SER A 49 -18.02 -10.73 13.62
N PHE A 50 -18.71 -9.69 13.16
CA PHE A 50 -18.16 -8.36 12.92
C PHE A 50 -18.80 -7.36 13.87
N PRO A 51 -18.11 -6.93 14.94
CA PRO A 51 -18.64 -5.91 15.83
C PRO A 51 -18.90 -4.60 15.07
N PHE A 52 -19.82 -3.79 15.58
CA PHE A 52 -20.21 -2.54 14.95
C PHE A 52 -18.98 -1.68 14.62
N GLY A 53 -18.89 -1.23 13.36
CA GLY A 53 -17.76 -0.44 12.85
C GLY A 53 -16.56 -1.26 12.32
N MET A 54 -16.40 -2.53 12.68
CA MET A 54 -15.30 -3.36 12.17
C MET A 54 -15.41 -3.56 10.65
N GLN A 55 -16.60 -3.91 10.15
CA GLN A 55 -16.83 -4.16 8.73
C GLN A 55 -16.52 -2.91 7.88
N ALA A 56 -17.00 -1.73 8.30
CA ALA A 56 -16.72 -0.48 7.59
C ALA A 56 -15.20 -0.18 7.52
N GLN A 57 -14.45 -0.45 8.60
CA GLN A 57 -13.00 -0.29 8.58
C GLN A 57 -12.30 -1.30 7.64
N MET A 58 -12.81 -2.52 7.54
CA MET A 58 -12.29 -3.51 6.58
C MET A 58 -12.55 -3.09 5.13
N GLU A 59 -13.75 -2.58 4.82
CA GLU A 59 -14.11 -2.07 3.50
C GLU A 59 -13.19 -0.90 3.09
N ILE A 60 -13.03 0.09 3.98
CA ILE A 60 -12.10 1.22 3.78
C ILE A 60 -10.67 0.71 3.54
N SER A 61 -10.20 -0.25 4.35
CA SER A 61 -8.87 -0.84 4.19
C SER A 61 -8.73 -1.51 2.82
N GLY A 62 -9.70 -2.31 2.40
CA GLY A 62 -9.70 -2.96 1.09
C GLY A 62 -9.69 -2.00 -0.10
N GLU A 63 -10.48 -0.92 -0.05
CA GLU A 63 -10.49 0.12 -1.07
C GLU A 63 -9.13 0.84 -1.16
N LEU A 64 -8.56 1.21 -0.01
CA LEU A 64 -7.25 1.85 0.06
C LEU A 64 -6.14 0.92 -0.45
N LEU A 65 -6.22 -0.38 -0.16
CA LEU A 65 -5.29 -1.38 -0.66
C LEU A 65 -5.33 -1.44 -2.19
N GLY A 66 -6.52 -1.54 -2.78
CA GLY A 66 -6.68 -1.54 -4.25
C GLY A 66 -6.16 -0.24 -4.88
N LYS A 67 -6.42 0.91 -4.24
CA LYS A 67 -5.91 2.21 -4.68
C LYS A 67 -4.39 2.28 -4.59
N ALA A 68 -3.78 1.75 -3.53
CA ALA A 68 -2.33 1.73 -3.34
C ALA A 68 -1.64 0.95 -4.46
N LYS A 69 -2.16 -0.23 -4.82
CA LYS A 69 -1.65 -1.04 -5.94
C LYS A 69 -1.76 -0.30 -7.28
N ASN A 70 -2.91 0.31 -7.56
CA ASN A 70 -3.07 1.10 -8.78
C ASN A 70 -2.09 2.29 -8.86
N LEU A 71 -1.86 2.99 -7.74
CA LEU A 71 -0.85 4.06 -7.69
C LEU A 71 0.57 3.54 -7.91
N TRP A 72 0.87 2.32 -7.47
CA TRP A 72 2.16 1.68 -7.70
C TRP A 72 2.38 1.41 -9.19
N ASP A 73 1.39 0.83 -9.87
CA ASP A 73 1.43 0.57 -11.32
C ASP A 73 1.56 1.86 -12.14
N GLN A 74 1.05 2.97 -11.62
CA GLN A 74 1.20 4.31 -12.20
C GLN A 74 2.55 4.97 -11.89
N HIS A 75 3.51 4.27 -11.28
CA HIS A 75 4.82 4.78 -10.87
C HIS A 75 4.72 5.95 -9.85
N ARG A 76 3.59 6.07 -9.14
CA ARG A 76 3.36 7.09 -8.10
C ARG A 76 3.76 6.51 -6.74
N TRP A 77 4.96 5.95 -6.65
CA TRP A 77 5.38 5.06 -5.56
C TRP A 77 5.20 5.67 -4.16
N ARG A 78 5.62 6.92 -3.93
CA ARG A 78 5.46 7.56 -2.61
C ARG A 78 3.98 7.67 -2.19
N GLN A 79 3.09 7.92 -3.15
CA GLN A 79 1.65 8.01 -2.87
C GLN A 79 1.03 6.62 -2.71
N ALA A 80 1.51 5.63 -3.46
CA ALA A 80 1.17 4.23 -3.27
C ALA A 80 1.49 3.78 -1.84
N TYR A 81 2.71 4.04 -1.39
CA TYR A 81 3.16 3.72 -0.03
C TYR A 81 2.33 4.44 1.05
N GLN A 82 2.12 5.75 0.93
CA GLN A 82 1.25 6.48 1.86
C GLN A 82 -0.19 5.93 1.89
N THR A 83 -0.71 5.47 0.76
CA THR A 83 -2.05 4.87 0.69
C THR A 83 -2.07 3.49 1.33
N ALA A 84 -1.02 2.69 1.15
CA ALA A 84 -0.85 1.40 1.83
C ALA A 84 -0.82 1.57 3.36
N LEU A 85 -0.06 2.55 3.88
CA LEU A 85 -0.05 2.86 5.31
C LEU A 85 -1.44 3.25 5.85
N ARG A 86 -2.21 4.04 5.09
CA ARG A 86 -3.61 4.36 5.49
C ARG A 86 -4.52 3.14 5.49
N SER A 87 -4.29 2.20 4.57
CA SER A 87 -4.99 0.92 4.55
C SER A 87 -4.64 0.09 5.79
N GLN A 88 -3.37 0.07 6.17
CA GLN A 88 -2.87 -0.57 7.40
C GLN A 88 -3.53 0.03 8.65
N ASP A 89 -3.58 1.36 8.76
CA ASP A 89 -4.26 2.05 9.87
C ASP A 89 -5.76 1.68 9.96
N ALA A 90 -6.43 1.49 8.82
CA ALA A 90 -7.84 1.10 8.79
C ALA A 90 -8.02 -0.34 9.31
N ILE A 91 -7.19 -1.29 8.89
CA ILE A 91 -7.27 -2.66 9.40
C ILE A 91 -6.81 -2.76 10.87
N ASP A 92 -5.89 -1.92 11.34
CA ASP A 92 -5.55 -1.74 12.76
C ASP A 92 -6.76 -1.33 13.59
N ARG A 93 -7.58 -0.41 13.07
CA ARG A 93 -8.82 0.02 13.74
C ARG A 93 -9.84 -1.12 13.76
N ALA A 94 -10.01 -1.84 12.65
CA ALA A 94 -10.90 -3.01 12.60
C ALA A 94 -10.51 -4.07 13.64
N GLN A 95 -9.22 -4.40 13.73
CA GLN A 95 -8.70 -5.34 14.71
C GLN A 95 -8.88 -4.87 16.16
N ARG A 96 -8.65 -3.58 16.44
CA ARG A 96 -8.89 -3.03 17.78
C ARG A 96 -10.36 -3.12 18.21
N ILE A 97 -11.29 -2.85 17.30
CA ILE A 97 -12.74 -3.00 17.54
C ILE A 97 -13.09 -4.47 17.85
N TYR A 98 -12.49 -5.41 17.13
CA TYR A 98 -12.69 -6.83 17.36
C TYR A 98 -12.14 -7.26 18.74
N SER A 99 -10.89 -6.88 19.04
CA SER A 99 -10.24 -7.22 20.31
C SER A 99 -10.95 -6.62 21.52
N SER A 100 -11.47 -5.38 21.43
CA SER A 100 -12.22 -4.77 22.52
C SER A 100 -13.54 -5.48 22.79
N MET A 101 -14.23 -5.95 21.74
CA MET A 101 -15.46 -6.73 21.87
C MET A 101 -15.21 -8.10 22.53
N ILE A 102 -14.10 -8.77 22.20
CA ILE A 102 -13.70 -10.01 22.88
C ILE A 102 -13.36 -9.74 24.34
N ALA A 103 -12.61 -8.69 24.64
CA ALA A 103 -12.20 -8.38 26.01
C ALA A 103 -13.35 -7.96 26.93
N ALA A 104 -14.43 -7.42 26.35
CA ALA A 104 -15.65 -7.04 27.08
C ALA A 104 -16.59 -8.23 27.35
N ARG A 105 -16.29 -9.41 26.81
CA ARG A 105 -17.07 -10.64 26.97
C ARG A 105 -16.47 -11.53 28.05
#